data_AF-A0A6V7LHR4-F1
#
_entry.id   AF-A0A6V7LHR4-F1
#
_cell.length_a   1.000
_cell.length_b   1.000
_cell.length_c   1.000
_cell.angle_alpha   90.00
_cell.angle_beta   90.00
_cell.angle_gamma   90.00
#
_symmetry.space_group_name_H-M   'P 1'
#
loop_
_entity.id
_entity.type
_entity.pdbx_description
1 polymer ?
#
loop_
_entity_poly.entity_id
_entity_poly.type
_entity_poly.pdbx_seq_one_letter_code
_entity_poly.pdbx_strand_id
1 'polypeptide(L)' 'RTVHLWCTKDLANKERKSLRVNIEYDSGTRVCVSPDGKSFLIHKALGNNIEVYGLKKKSNGFFTSAQPVKQFPK' A
#
# COMPACT_ATOMS: atom_id res chain seq x y z
N ARG A 1 0.90 -1.07 -12.78
CA ARG A 1 0.44 -2.14 -11.87
C ARG A 1 -0.03 -1.48 -10.58
N THR A 2 -0.93 -2.06 -9.80
CA THR A 2 -1.57 -1.33 -8.68
C THR A 2 -1.63 -2.15 -7.41
N VAL A 3 -1.56 -1.45 -6.27
CA VAL A 3 -1.94 -1.97 -4.96
C VAL A 3 -3.20 -1.22 -4.53
N HIS A 4 -4.18 -1.95 -4.02
CA HIS A 4 -5.40 -1.39 -3.48
C HIS A 4 -5.41 -1.62 -1.96
N LEU A 5 -5.67 -0.56 -1.19
CA LEU A 5 -5.85 -0.64 0.25
C LEU A 5 -7.30 -0.35 0.60
N TRP A 6 -7.90 -1.26 1.37
CA TRP A 6 -9.25 -1.12 1.91
C TRP A 6 -9.22 -0.96 3.41
N CYS A 7 -10.17 -0.17 3.94
CA CYS A 7 -10.45 -0.13 5.36
C CYS A 7 -11.40 -1.28 5.70
N THR A 8 -11.03 -2.13 6.67
CA THR A 8 -11.86 -3.28 7.07
C THR A 8 -13.21 -2.86 7.65
N LYS A 9 -13.30 -1.68 8.24
CA LYS A 9 -14.59 -1.12 8.74
C LYS A 9 -15.59 -0.87 7.62
N ASP A 10 -15.11 -0.62 6.39
CA ASP A 10 -15.96 -0.31 5.24
C ASP A 10 -16.23 -1.51 4.35
N LEU A 11 -15.68 -2.70 4.68
CA LEU A 11 -15.89 -3.90 3.86
C LEU A 11 -17.36 -4.33 3.83
N ALA A 12 -18.12 -4.05 4.90
CA ALA A 12 -19.55 -4.34 4.95
C ALA A 12 -20.41 -3.35 4.14
N ASN A 13 -19.90 -2.16 3.83
CA ASN A 13 -20.64 -1.14 3.09
C ASN A 13 -20.79 -1.54 1.61
N LYS A 14 -21.92 -1.16 1.00
CA LYS A 14 -22.18 -1.39 -0.43
C LYS A 14 -21.23 -0.58 -1.32
N GLU A 15 -20.92 0.66 -0.93
CA GLU A 15 -19.98 1.55 -1.62
C GLU A 15 -18.58 1.49 -1.00
N ARG A 16 -17.85 0.42 -1.31
CA ARG A 16 -16.48 0.22 -0.79
C ARG A 16 -15.51 1.15 -1.50
N LYS A 17 -14.82 2.01 -0.75
CA LYS A 17 -13.76 2.86 -1.27
C LYS A 17 -12.39 2.27 -0.93
N SER A 18 -11.52 2.20 -1.94
CA SER A 18 -10.12 1.79 -1.79
C SER A 18 -9.19 2.94 -2.12
N LEU A 19 -8.06 3.03 -1.44
CA LEU A 19 -6.93 3.80 -1.94
C LEU A 19 -6.20 2.98 -3.01
N ARG A 20 -6.18 3.47 -4.25
CA ARG A 20 -5.39 2.90 -5.34
C ARG A 20 -4.01 3.54 -5.36
N VAL A 21 -2.98 2.70 -5.31
CA VAL A 21 -1.58 3.10 -5.40
C VAL A 21 -1.00 2.53 -6.68
N ASN A 22 -0.45 3.39 -7.55
CA ASN A 22 0.24 2.95 -8.75
C ASN A 22 1.67 2.55 -8.38
N ILE A 23 2.07 1.36 -8.79
CA ILE A 23 3.43 0.87 -8.70
C ILE A 23 4.10 1.16 -10.04
N GLU A 24 5.14 1.99 -9.99
CA GLU A 24 5.82 2.51 -11.15
C GLU A 24 6.72 1.44 -11.78
N TYR A 25 6.53 1.23 -13.08
CA TYR A 25 7.26 0.30 -13.97
C TYR A 25 7.46 -1.16 -13.51
N ASP A 26 6.85 -1.61 -12.41
CA ASP A 26 7.04 -2.97 -11.85
C ASP A 26 5.74 -3.57 -11.27
N SER A 27 5.73 -4.88 -10.99
CA SER A 27 4.69 -5.63 -10.28
C SER A 27 5.16 -6.11 -8.91
N GLY A 28 4.25 -6.22 -7.96
CA GLY A 28 4.53 -6.84 -6.65
C GLY A 28 4.43 -8.35 -6.71
N THR A 29 5.45 -9.05 -6.22
CA THR A 29 5.40 -10.50 -5.95
C THR A 29 4.88 -10.79 -4.54
N ARG A 30 5.07 -9.85 -3.62
CA ARG A 30 4.58 -9.91 -2.24
C ARG A 30 4.19 -8.51 -1.78
N VAL A 31 3.11 -8.44 -1.00
CA VAL A 31 2.66 -7.22 -0.33
C VAL A 31 2.37 -7.54 1.12
N CYS A 32 2.83 -6.70 2.05
CA CYS A 32 2.48 -6.80 3.46
C CYS A 32 2.28 -5.40 4.07
N VAL A 33 1.52 -5.31 5.14
CA VAL A 33 1.29 -4.08 5.89
C VAL A 33 2.15 -4.12 7.15
N SER A 34 2.71 -2.98 7.54
CA SER A 34 3.46 -2.87 8.80
C SER A 34 2.55 -3.16 10.00
N PRO A 35 3.08 -3.71 11.11
CA PRO A 35 2.27 -4.00 12.30
C PRO A 35 1.56 -2.76 12.88
N ASP A 36 2.16 -1.58 12.76
CA ASP A 36 1.57 -0.30 13.18
C ASP A 36 0.57 0.28 12.16
N GLY A 37 0.43 -0.36 10.99
CA GLY A 37 -0.45 0.05 9.91
C GLY A 37 -0.10 1.39 9.27
N LYS A 38 1.12 1.92 9.47
CA LYS A 38 1.58 3.20 8.91
C LYS A 38 2.25 3.05 7.55
N SER A 39 2.56 1.84 7.10
CA SER A 39 3.12 1.60 5.78
C SER A 39 2.69 0.25 5.21
N PHE A 40 2.86 0.09 3.91
CA PHE A 40 2.92 -1.23 3.28
C PHE A 40 4.24 -1.40 2.56
N LEU A 41 4.68 -2.64 2.44
CA LEU A 41 5.89 -3.04 1.73
C LEU A 41 5.51 -3.86 0.52
N ILE A 42 6.27 -3.69 -0.55
CA ILE A 42 6.15 -4.46 -1.78
C ILE A 42 7.52 -5.02 -2.15
N HIS A 43 7.56 -6.32 -2.48
CA HIS A 43 8.72 -6.90 -3.16
C HIS A 43 8.50 -6.82 -4.68
N LYS A 44 9.34 -6.04 -5.35
CA LYS A 44 9.24 -5.76 -6.79
C LYS A 44 9.79 -6.93 -7.62
N ALA A 45 9.07 -7.32 -8.67
CA ALA A 45 9.38 -8.51 -9.47
C ALA A 45 10.63 -8.30 -10.35
N LEU A 46 10.70 -7.17 -11.07
CA LEU A 46 11.82 -6.87 -11.97
C LEU A 46 13.00 -6.26 -11.20
N GLY A 47 12.72 -5.34 -10.29
CA GLY A 47 13.74 -4.70 -9.46
C GLY A 47 14.39 -5.62 -8.42
N ASN A 48 13.74 -6.75 -8.10
CA ASN A 48 14.15 -7.71 -7.07
C ASN A 48 14.61 -7.03 -5.76
N ASN A 49 13.78 -6.10 -5.31
CA ASN A 49 14.08 -5.23 -4.20
C ASN A 49 12.80 -4.90 -3.43
N ILE A 50 12.94 -4.45 -2.18
CA ILE A 50 11.80 -4.10 -1.34
C ILE A 50 11.62 -2.58 -1.37
N GLU A 51 10.38 -2.14 -1.54
CA GLU A 51 9.99 -0.74 -1.49
C GLU A 51 8.91 -0.55 -0.43
N VAL A 52 9.05 0.51 0.36
CA VAL A 52 8.15 0.84 1.47
C VAL A 52 7.36 2.08 1.10
N TYR A 53 6.04 1.98 1.24
CA TYR A 53 5.11 3.07 1.00
C TYR A 53 4.50 3.53 2.33
N GLY A 54 4.75 4.78 2.70
CA GLY A 54 4.15 5.42 3.87
C GLY A 54 2.69 5.77 3.60
N LEU A 55 1.81 5.44 4.54
CA LEU A 55 0.37 5.65 4.47
C LEU A 55 -0.04 6.86 5.28
N LYS A 56 -0.83 7.75 4.67
CA LYS A 56 -1.56 8.80 5.39
C LYS A 56 -3.00 8.34 5.62
N LYS A 57 -3.48 8.50 6.86
CA LYS A 57 -4.84 8.16 7.30
C LYS A 57 -5.54 9.41 7.82
N LYS A 58 -6.85 9.49 7.60
CA LYS A 58 -7.74 10.40 8.32
C LYS A 58 -8.05 9.86 9.71
N SER A 59 -8.55 10.72 10.60
CA SER A 59 -9.02 10.34 11.94
C SER A 59 -10.12 9.27 11.92
N ASN A 60 -10.93 9.24 10.86
CA ASN A 60 -11.97 8.22 10.65
C ASN A 60 -11.42 6.86 10.16
N GLY A 61 -10.10 6.70 10.02
CA GLY A 61 -9.44 5.45 9.64
C GLY A 61 -9.23 5.24 8.14
N PHE A 62 -9.77 6.11 7.29
CA PHE A 62 -9.63 6.01 5.84
C PHE A 62 -8.24 6.45 5.38
N PHE A 63 -7.65 5.69 4.45
CA PHE A 63 -6.40 6.06 3.80
C PHE A 63 -6.61 7.19 2.78
N THR A 64 -5.74 8.19 2.76
CA THR A 64 -5.80 9.32 1.83
C THR A 64 -4.77 9.25 0.74
N SER A 65 -3.56 8.82 1.07
CA SER A 65 -2.45 8.74 0.13
C SER A 65 -1.41 7.73 0.60
N ALA A 66 -0.69 7.16 -0.36
CA ALA A 66 0.53 6.40 -0.12
C ALA A 66 1.67 7.00 -0.94
N GLN A 67 2.87 7.07 -0.39
CA GLN A 67 4.06 7.59 -1.08
C GLN A 67 5.27 6.71 -0.74
N PRO A 68 6.21 6.49 -1.67
CA PRO A 68 7.45 5.77 -1.37
C PRO A 68 8.25 6.54 -0.33
N VAL A 69 8.73 5.84 0.70
CA VAL A 69 9.50 6.44 1.81
C VAL A 69 10.85 5.78 2.02
N LYS A 70 11.01 4.52 1.60
CA LYS A 70 12.27 3.79 1.74
C LYS A 70 12.36 2.70 0.68
N GLN A 71 13.57 2.46 0.20
CA GLN A 71 13.89 1.35 -0.68
C GLN A 71 15.04 0.56 -0.04
N PHE A 72 14.90 -0.76 -0.02
CA PHE A 72 16.00 -1.66 0.33
C PHE A 72 16.54 -2.26 -0.97
N PRO A 73 17.87 -2.25 -1.15
CA PRO A 73 18.50 -2.85 -2.32
C PRO A 73 18.35 -4.38 -2.29
N LYS A 74 18.76 -5.00 -3.40
CA LYS A 74 18.95 -6.44 -3.51
C LYS A 74 20.03 -6.92 -2.54
#